data_AF-A0A9D6QCM1-F1
#
_entry.id   AF-A0A9D6QCM1-F1
#
_cell.length_a   1.000
_cell.length_b   1.000
_cell.length_c   1.000
_cell.angle_alpha   90.00
_cell.angle_beta   90.00
_cell.angle_gamma   90.00
#
_symmetry.space_group_name_H-M   'P 1'
#
loop_
_entity.id
_entity.type
_entity.pdbx_description
1 polymer ?
#
loop_
_entity_poly.entity_id
_entity_poly.type
_entity_poly.pdbx_seq_one_letter_code
_entity_poly.pdbx_strand_id
1 'polypeptide(L)'
;MGQRLFGWRSLVLAIAVALGATGAQAQTLGSNDVAIARELPVDDLIRTLDQGRTHPITMLLLAKRLYDLDRRDEAVFWFYAGQLRWRACLRQNPSCGGSEQFGRLFETIGPDLNQHGFRTLAALQSTVNAVLAWDESHPDPFTTDPATKEQQRQGMRDMVAYAQAHSAELDARHAELAREDAARGGDPYGGEGGALFGMPQELLTQYDPTRFAAFRPGVTTRAEVLSALGRPEYWSNDGAGLTFGYSYLRLTDVSAAIGMSERVQVSIVFNRANVLTRVGLPSG
;
A
#
# COMPACT_ATOMS: atom_id res chain seq x y z
N MET A 1 30.31 -21.85 -9.21
CA MET A 1 29.64 -21.15 -8.10
C MET A 1 29.58 -19.68 -8.45
N GLY A 2 28.49 -19.24 -9.06
CA GLY A 2 28.31 -17.88 -9.56
C GLY A 2 26.83 -17.55 -9.51
N GLN A 3 26.53 -16.44 -8.86
CA GLN A 3 25.22 -15.93 -8.46
C GLN A 3 24.19 -15.94 -9.60
N ARG A 4 22.97 -16.42 -9.31
CA ARG A 4 21.75 -15.93 -9.95
C ARG A 4 20.86 -15.35 -8.85
N LEU A 5 21.13 -14.09 -8.52
CA LEU A 5 20.22 -13.20 -7.80
C LEU A 5 19.00 -12.94 -8.70
N PHE A 6 18.12 -13.93 -8.85
CA PHE A 6 16.78 -13.72 -9.40
C PHE A 6 15.86 -13.33 -8.24
N GLY A 7 16.03 -12.10 -7.77
CA GLY A 7 15.22 -11.56 -6.68
C GLY A 7 13.77 -11.38 -7.12
N TRP A 8 12.86 -11.56 -6.15
CA TRP A 8 11.41 -11.28 -6.16
C TRP A 8 10.93 -10.17 -7.12
N ARG A 9 11.75 -9.12 -7.30
CA ARG A 9 11.51 -8.05 -8.27
C ARG A 9 11.14 -8.58 -9.65
N SER A 10 11.74 -9.65 -10.15
CA SER A 10 11.46 -10.15 -11.51
C SER A 10 10.12 -10.88 -11.67
N LEU A 11 9.54 -11.44 -10.59
CA LEU A 11 8.27 -12.18 -10.68
C LEU A 11 7.06 -11.24 -10.58
N VAL A 12 7.19 -10.13 -9.85
CA VAL A 12 6.13 -9.09 -9.74
C VAL A 12 6.15 -8.12 -10.94
N LEU A 13 7.30 -7.98 -11.63
CA LEU A 13 7.48 -7.03 -12.74
C LEU A 13 6.97 -7.53 -14.10
N ALA A 14 6.51 -8.78 -14.22
CA ALA A 14 6.18 -9.39 -15.52
C ALA A 14 4.82 -8.97 -16.12
N ILE A 15 4.07 -8.04 -15.50
CA ILE A 15 2.84 -7.48 -16.09
C ILE A 15 2.92 -5.94 -16.07
N ALA A 16 3.82 -5.39 -16.88
CA ALA A 16 3.86 -3.96 -17.19
C ALA A 16 4.24 -3.77 -18.66
N VAL A 17 3.23 -3.67 -19.54
CA VAL A 17 3.42 -3.12 -20.89
C VAL A 17 2.82 -1.71 -20.91
N ALA A 18 3.69 -0.75 -21.23
CA ALA A 18 3.47 0.69 -21.25
C ALA A 18 2.51 1.14 -22.36
N LEU A 19 1.98 2.37 -22.22
CA LEU A 19 1.87 3.36 -23.30
C LEU A 19 1.50 4.76 -22.76
N GLY A 20 2.30 5.76 -23.18
CA GLY A 20 1.94 7.12 -23.59
C GLY A 20 1.17 8.05 -22.64
N ALA A 21 1.84 9.04 -22.07
CA ALA A 21 1.24 10.17 -21.36
C ALA A 21 0.82 11.31 -22.31
N THR A 22 -0.31 11.97 -22.01
CA THR A 22 -0.51 13.41 -22.29
C THR A 22 -1.38 14.09 -21.21
N GLY A 23 -0.73 14.97 -20.44
CA GLY A 23 -1.16 16.29 -19.95
C GLY A 23 -2.57 16.57 -19.40
N ALA A 24 -2.61 16.82 -18.08
CA ALA A 24 -3.19 18.01 -17.44
C ALA A 24 -4.69 18.10 -17.05
N GLN A 25 -5.51 17.05 -17.14
CA GLN A 25 -6.90 17.09 -16.62
C GLN A 25 -7.23 16.05 -15.52
N ALA A 26 -6.24 15.26 -15.09
CA ALA A 26 -6.46 14.16 -14.15
C ALA A 26 -6.44 14.54 -12.64
N GLN A 27 -6.12 15.80 -12.31
CA GLN A 27 -5.89 16.20 -10.90
C GLN A 27 -7.17 16.42 -10.09
N THR A 28 -8.30 16.77 -10.70
CA THR A 28 -9.50 17.20 -9.98
C THR A 28 -10.35 16.03 -9.47
N LEU A 29 -10.53 14.96 -10.25
CA LEU A 29 -11.37 13.81 -9.84
C LEU A 29 -10.73 12.97 -8.72
N GLY A 30 -9.40 12.81 -8.73
CA GLY A 30 -8.71 12.06 -7.66
C GLY A 30 -8.66 12.79 -6.31
N SER A 31 -8.76 14.12 -6.28
CA SER A 31 -8.52 14.90 -5.04
C SER A 31 -9.59 14.67 -3.96
N ASN A 32 -10.87 14.71 -4.33
CA ASN A 32 -11.99 14.46 -3.42
C ASN A 32 -12.03 12.99 -2.99
N ASP A 33 -11.79 12.07 -3.92
CA ASP A 33 -11.78 10.63 -3.66
C ASP A 33 -10.65 10.22 -2.71
N VAL A 34 -9.48 10.88 -2.80
CA VAL A 34 -8.37 10.72 -1.85
C VAL A 34 -8.73 11.23 -0.47
N ALA A 35 -9.40 12.39 -0.36
CA ALA A 35 -9.84 12.93 0.93
C ALA A 35 -10.84 12.00 1.61
N ILE A 36 -11.88 11.58 0.88
CA ILE A 36 -12.88 10.60 1.36
C ILE A 36 -12.20 9.31 1.82
N ALA A 37 -11.27 8.79 1.00
CA ALA A 37 -10.57 7.55 1.32
C ALA A 37 -9.70 7.62 2.58
N ARG A 38 -9.24 8.81 2.99
CA ARG A 38 -8.43 9.01 4.19
C ARG A 38 -9.26 9.17 5.44
N GLU A 39 -10.34 9.95 5.34
CA GLU A 39 -11.08 10.44 6.50
C GLU A 39 -12.20 9.50 6.91
N LEU A 40 -12.87 8.87 5.95
CA LEU A 40 -14.04 8.05 6.22
C LEU A 40 -13.64 6.77 6.96
N PRO A 41 -14.37 6.29 7.99
CA PRO A 41 -14.11 4.98 8.60
C PRO A 41 -14.10 3.87 7.54
N VAL A 42 -13.27 2.84 7.72
CA VAL A 42 -13.05 1.82 6.67
C VAL A 42 -14.33 1.06 6.28
N ASP A 43 -15.23 0.79 7.23
CA ASP A 43 -16.50 0.12 6.94
C ASP A 43 -17.48 1.02 6.17
N ASP A 44 -17.45 2.32 6.45
CA ASP A 44 -18.24 3.32 5.71
C ASP A 44 -17.70 3.52 4.30
N LEU A 45 -16.37 3.43 4.14
CA LEU A 45 -15.70 3.48 2.85
C LEU A 45 -16.03 2.25 2.00
N ILE A 46 -16.06 1.05 2.58
CA ILE A 46 -16.53 -0.18 1.93
C ILE A 46 -17.96 0.02 1.40
N ARG A 47 -18.89 0.49 2.25
CA ARG A 47 -20.27 0.75 1.85
C ARG A 47 -20.40 1.79 0.74
N THR A 48 -19.48 2.76 0.68
CA THR A 48 -19.44 3.77 -0.37
C THR A 48 -18.98 3.15 -1.70
N LEU A 49 -17.98 2.28 -1.67
CA LEU A 49 -17.45 1.61 -2.87
C LEU A 49 -18.47 0.65 -3.49
N ASP A 50 -19.31 0.00 -2.69
CA ASP A 50 -20.41 -0.86 -3.17
C ASP A 50 -21.46 -0.08 -3.97
N GLN A 51 -21.50 1.27 -3.87
CA GLN A 51 -22.38 2.10 -4.68
C GLN A 51 -21.81 2.38 -6.09
N GLY A 52 -20.56 1.97 -6.37
CA GLY A 52 -19.97 1.93 -7.70
C GLY A 52 -19.58 3.27 -8.31
N ARG A 53 -19.46 4.35 -7.53
CA ARG A 53 -19.23 5.72 -8.07
C ARG A 53 -17.85 6.32 -7.76
N THR A 54 -16.97 5.55 -7.15
CA THR A 54 -15.71 6.07 -6.61
C THR A 54 -14.54 5.75 -7.53
N HIS A 55 -13.59 6.69 -7.67
CA HIS A 55 -12.39 6.46 -8.45
C HIS A 55 -11.58 5.26 -7.90
N PRO A 56 -10.95 4.43 -8.77
CA PRO A 56 -10.21 3.24 -8.33
C PRO A 56 -9.07 3.49 -7.32
N ILE A 57 -8.56 4.72 -7.25
CA ILE A 57 -7.58 5.13 -6.22
C ILE A 57 -8.07 4.85 -4.81
N THR A 58 -9.35 5.07 -4.54
CA THR A 58 -9.95 4.87 -3.22
C THR A 58 -9.88 3.43 -2.77
N MET A 59 -9.92 2.46 -3.71
CA MET A 59 -9.78 1.05 -3.40
C MET A 59 -8.35 0.71 -2.96
N LEU A 60 -7.32 1.29 -3.60
CA LEU A 60 -5.92 1.10 -3.17
C LEU A 60 -5.66 1.75 -1.81
N LEU A 61 -6.22 2.93 -1.57
CA LEU A 61 -6.10 3.61 -0.28
C LEU A 61 -6.83 2.83 0.84
N LEU A 62 -8.03 2.32 0.57
CA LEU A 62 -8.76 1.45 1.47
C LEU A 62 -7.95 0.18 1.79
N ALA A 63 -7.36 -0.45 0.77
CA ALA A 63 -6.55 -1.65 0.93
C ALA A 63 -5.38 -1.41 1.90
N LYS A 64 -4.66 -0.29 1.76
CA LYS A 64 -3.59 0.07 2.70
C LYS A 64 -4.12 0.23 4.12
N ARG A 65 -5.24 0.93 4.31
CA ARG A 65 -5.83 1.16 5.64
C ARG A 65 -6.32 -0.12 6.29
N LEU A 66 -6.94 -1.02 5.53
CA LEU A 66 -7.35 -2.34 6.02
C LEU A 66 -6.13 -3.17 6.43
N TYR A 67 -5.05 -3.12 5.65
CA TYR A 67 -3.81 -3.81 5.98
C TYR A 67 -3.20 -3.31 7.30
N ASP A 68 -3.18 -2.00 7.51
CA ASP A 68 -2.69 -1.38 8.75
C ASP A 68 -3.55 -1.74 9.98
N LEU A 69 -4.84 -2.05 9.77
CA LEU A 69 -5.78 -2.52 10.79
C LEU A 69 -5.79 -4.06 10.94
N ASP A 70 -4.82 -4.76 10.34
CA ASP A 70 -4.69 -6.22 10.33
C ASP A 70 -5.87 -6.97 9.67
N ARG A 71 -6.72 -6.28 8.91
CA ARG A 71 -7.81 -6.85 8.08
C ARG A 71 -7.27 -7.30 6.71
N ARG A 72 -6.27 -8.19 6.73
CA ARG A 72 -5.40 -8.45 5.57
C ARG A 72 -6.11 -9.09 4.37
N ASP A 73 -7.05 -10.01 4.60
CA ASP A 73 -7.78 -10.65 3.50
C ASP A 73 -8.67 -9.65 2.75
N GLU A 74 -9.34 -8.76 3.49
CA GLU A 74 -10.12 -7.67 2.90
C GLU A 74 -9.22 -6.65 2.20
N ALA A 75 -8.04 -6.36 2.77
CA ALA A 75 -7.04 -5.51 2.14
C ALA A 75 -6.62 -6.05 0.76
N VAL A 76 -6.30 -7.34 0.66
CA VAL A 76 -5.91 -7.97 -0.62
C VAL A 76 -7.07 -7.94 -1.61
N PHE A 77 -8.30 -8.19 -1.17
CA PHE A 77 -9.49 -8.05 -2.01
C PHE A 77 -9.57 -6.66 -2.64
N TRP A 78 -9.54 -5.59 -1.83
CA TRP A 78 -9.66 -4.23 -2.33
C TRP A 78 -8.47 -3.77 -3.15
N PHE A 79 -7.27 -4.29 -2.87
CA PHE A 79 -6.08 -4.04 -3.67
C PHE A 79 -6.22 -4.60 -5.09
N TYR A 80 -6.70 -5.84 -5.22
CA TYR A 80 -6.93 -6.48 -6.51
C TYR A 80 -8.14 -5.90 -7.26
N ALA A 81 -9.22 -5.54 -6.56
CA ALA A 81 -10.33 -4.80 -7.17
C ALA A 81 -9.88 -3.43 -7.71
N GLY A 82 -9.10 -2.69 -6.92
CA GLY A 82 -8.51 -1.42 -7.33
C GLY A 82 -7.55 -1.56 -8.52
N GLN A 83 -6.69 -2.59 -8.52
CA GLN A 83 -5.80 -2.88 -9.65
C GLN A 83 -6.58 -3.15 -10.93
N LEU A 84 -7.61 -4.00 -10.87
CA LEU A 84 -8.45 -4.35 -12.03
C LEU A 84 -9.10 -3.11 -12.61
N ARG A 85 -9.80 -2.32 -11.78
CA ARG A 85 -10.54 -1.15 -12.26
C ARG A 85 -9.62 -0.03 -12.71
N TRP A 86 -8.54 0.25 -11.99
CA TRP A 86 -7.63 1.33 -12.38
C TRP A 86 -6.91 1.02 -13.70
N ARG A 87 -6.47 -0.22 -13.92
CA ARG A 87 -5.87 -0.61 -15.21
C ARG A 87 -6.86 -0.47 -16.37
N ALA A 88 -8.13 -0.79 -16.15
CA ALA A 88 -9.17 -0.62 -17.18
C ALA A 88 -9.43 0.88 -17.47
N CYS A 89 -9.55 1.68 -16.41
CA CYS A 89 -9.70 3.14 -16.42
C CYS A 89 -8.59 3.81 -17.24
N LEU A 90 -7.32 3.51 -16.95
CA LEU A 90 -6.14 4.11 -17.61
C LEU A 90 -6.09 3.88 -19.12
N ARG A 91 -6.73 2.81 -19.63
CA ARG A 91 -6.76 2.50 -21.06
C ARG A 91 -7.76 3.32 -21.85
N GLN A 92 -8.78 3.88 -21.19
CA GLN A 92 -9.92 4.50 -21.86
C GLN A 92 -10.10 5.97 -21.52
N ASN A 93 -9.74 6.35 -20.31
CA ASN A 93 -10.14 7.63 -19.78
C ASN A 93 -8.92 8.40 -19.23
N PRO A 94 -8.51 9.48 -19.91
CA PRO A 94 -7.43 10.36 -19.45
C PRO A 94 -7.67 10.98 -18.07
N SER A 95 -8.91 10.99 -17.58
CA SER A 95 -9.28 11.52 -16.27
C SER A 95 -9.01 10.53 -15.12
N CYS A 96 -8.53 9.32 -15.41
CA CYS A 96 -8.25 8.25 -14.44
C CYS A 96 -6.94 8.39 -13.66
N GLY A 97 -6.36 9.58 -13.61
CA GLY A 97 -4.96 9.72 -13.17
C GLY A 97 -3.97 9.28 -14.24
N GLY A 98 -2.68 9.38 -13.91
CA GLY A 98 -1.60 8.93 -14.77
C GLY A 98 -1.08 7.55 -14.36
N SER A 99 -0.56 6.79 -15.33
CA SER A 99 0.12 5.50 -15.10
C SER A 99 1.26 5.60 -14.08
N GLU A 100 1.90 6.77 -13.96
CA GLU A 100 2.93 7.03 -12.94
C GLU A 100 2.36 7.06 -11.52
N GLN A 101 1.19 7.68 -11.31
CA GLN A 101 0.56 7.73 -9.99
C GLN A 101 0.12 6.33 -9.56
N PHE A 102 -0.51 5.58 -10.47
CA PHE A 102 -0.85 4.19 -10.26
C PHE A 102 0.40 3.36 -9.92
N GLY A 103 1.46 3.47 -10.73
CA GLY A 103 2.72 2.75 -10.51
C GLY A 103 3.33 3.00 -9.13
N ARG A 104 3.45 4.26 -8.71
CA ARG A 104 3.99 4.61 -7.38
C ARG A 104 3.18 4.01 -6.23
N LEU A 105 1.85 4.10 -6.30
CA LEU A 105 0.97 3.54 -5.26
C LEU A 105 1.05 2.01 -5.25
N PHE A 106 1.03 1.39 -6.41
CA PHE A 106 1.12 -0.05 -6.56
C PHE A 106 2.45 -0.60 -6.05
N GLU A 107 3.57 0.05 -6.36
CA GLU A 107 4.90 -0.35 -5.88
C GLU A 107 5.07 -0.16 -4.37
N THR A 108 4.36 0.82 -3.79
CA THR A 108 4.43 1.07 -2.34
C THR A 108 3.55 0.10 -1.55
N ILE A 109 2.33 -0.14 -2.01
CA ILE A 109 1.32 -0.94 -1.29
C ILE A 109 1.48 -2.43 -1.63
N GLY A 110 1.78 -2.74 -2.89
CA GLY A 110 1.72 -4.07 -3.45
C GLY A 110 2.66 -5.11 -2.83
N PRO A 111 3.91 -4.82 -2.44
CA PRO A 111 4.81 -5.84 -1.91
C PRO A 111 4.21 -6.60 -0.71
N ASP A 112 3.67 -5.88 0.27
CA ASP A 112 3.12 -6.48 1.49
C ASP A 112 1.81 -7.24 1.20
N LEU A 113 0.91 -6.60 0.43
CA LEU A 113 -0.38 -7.20 0.13
C LEU A 113 -0.24 -8.43 -0.79
N ASN A 114 0.67 -8.40 -1.76
CA ASN A 114 0.94 -9.57 -2.58
C ASN A 114 1.59 -10.70 -1.78
N GLN A 115 2.48 -10.40 -0.83
CA GLN A 115 3.03 -11.44 0.05
C GLN A 115 1.90 -12.14 0.83
N HIS A 116 0.91 -11.40 1.35
CA HIS A 116 -0.24 -12.00 2.04
C HIS A 116 -1.22 -12.70 1.08
N GLY A 117 -1.45 -12.13 -0.10
CA GLY A 117 -2.38 -12.65 -1.11
C GLY A 117 -1.89 -13.94 -1.75
N PHE A 118 -0.58 -14.07 -1.95
CA PHE A 118 0.04 -15.27 -2.53
C PHE A 118 0.33 -16.36 -1.50
N ARG A 119 0.00 -16.18 -0.21
CA ARG A 119 0.32 -17.13 0.88
C ARG A 119 0.01 -18.60 0.55
N THR A 120 -1.10 -18.85 -0.13
CA THR A 120 -1.48 -20.15 -0.67
C THR A 120 -2.21 -19.94 -1.98
N LEU A 121 -2.08 -20.92 -2.88
CA LEU A 121 -2.79 -20.92 -4.15
C LEU A 121 -4.32 -20.84 -3.98
N ALA A 122 -4.85 -21.55 -2.97
CA ALA A 122 -6.28 -21.53 -2.67
C ALA A 122 -6.76 -20.15 -2.21
N ALA A 123 -5.98 -19.45 -1.39
CA ALA A 123 -6.33 -18.09 -0.95
C ALA A 123 -6.31 -17.10 -2.12
N LEU A 124 -5.29 -17.17 -2.97
CA LEU A 124 -5.20 -16.34 -4.17
C LEU A 124 -6.41 -16.57 -5.09
N GLN A 125 -6.70 -17.84 -5.41
CA GLN A 125 -7.82 -18.20 -6.27
C GLN A 125 -9.17 -17.76 -5.68
N SER A 126 -9.38 -17.97 -4.38
CA SER A 126 -10.60 -17.51 -3.69
C SER A 126 -10.76 -15.99 -3.78
N THR A 127 -9.67 -15.24 -3.58
CA THR A 127 -9.71 -13.78 -3.59
C THR A 127 -9.96 -13.24 -4.99
N VAL A 128 -9.27 -13.78 -6.00
CA VAL A 128 -9.47 -13.39 -7.41
C VAL A 128 -10.90 -13.70 -7.85
N ASN A 129 -11.45 -14.87 -7.51
CA ASN A 129 -12.84 -15.20 -7.84
C ASN A 129 -13.83 -14.22 -7.19
N ALA A 130 -13.59 -13.85 -5.93
CA ALA A 130 -14.42 -12.86 -5.24
C ALA A 130 -14.34 -11.48 -5.92
N VAL A 131 -13.14 -11.02 -6.30
CA VAL A 131 -12.95 -9.74 -7.01
C VAL A 131 -13.68 -9.75 -8.35
N LEU A 132 -13.58 -10.83 -9.13
CA LEU A 132 -14.24 -10.95 -10.42
C LEU A 132 -15.77 -10.94 -10.29
N ALA A 133 -16.31 -11.68 -9.32
CA ALA A 133 -17.75 -11.69 -9.04
C ALA A 133 -18.26 -10.33 -8.56
N TRP A 134 -17.47 -9.64 -7.71
CA TRP A 134 -17.79 -8.28 -7.28
C TRP A 134 -17.77 -7.32 -8.46
N ASP A 135 -16.72 -7.34 -9.29
CA ASP A 135 -16.62 -6.44 -10.45
C ASP A 135 -17.72 -6.67 -11.49
N GLU A 136 -18.17 -7.92 -11.69
CA GLU A 136 -19.30 -8.24 -12.57
C GLU A 136 -20.64 -7.70 -12.06
N SER A 137 -20.84 -7.69 -10.73
CA SER A 137 -22.10 -7.26 -10.09
C SER A 137 -22.16 -5.76 -9.77
N HIS A 138 -21.04 -5.05 -9.84
CA HIS A 138 -20.95 -3.63 -9.48
C HIS A 138 -20.67 -2.78 -10.72
N PRO A 139 -21.51 -1.79 -11.04
CA PRO A 139 -21.21 -0.83 -12.11
C PRO A 139 -19.84 -0.17 -11.92
N ASP A 140 -19.15 0.06 -13.04
CA ASP A 140 -17.92 0.84 -13.10
C ASP A 140 -18.11 1.94 -14.15
N PRO A 141 -18.39 3.20 -13.72
CA PRO A 141 -18.63 4.33 -14.61
C PRO A 141 -17.33 4.88 -15.22
N PHE A 142 -16.16 4.47 -14.73
CA PHE A 142 -14.88 4.96 -15.23
C PHE A 142 -14.38 4.16 -16.45
N THR A 143 -14.93 2.96 -16.64
CA THR A 143 -14.60 2.08 -17.75
C THR A 143 -15.90 1.73 -18.48
N THR A 144 -16.12 2.25 -19.68
CA THR A 144 -17.39 2.03 -20.40
C THR A 144 -17.31 0.92 -21.44
N ASP A 145 -16.13 0.66 -22.02
CA ASP A 145 -15.94 -0.42 -22.99
C ASP A 145 -15.90 -1.81 -22.31
N PRO A 146 -16.86 -2.71 -22.62
CA PRO A 146 -16.89 -4.07 -22.07
C PRO A 146 -15.68 -4.92 -22.46
N ALA A 147 -15.09 -4.70 -23.65
CA ALA A 147 -13.96 -5.51 -24.11
C ALA A 147 -12.71 -5.24 -23.26
N THR A 148 -12.45 -3.97 -22.93
CA THR A 148 -11.37 -3.61 -22.00
C THR A 148 -11.62 -4.16 -20.59
N LYS A 149 -12.86 -4.16 -20.10
CA LYS A 149 -13.19 -4.79 -18.80
C LYS A 149 -12.85 -6.27 -18.81
N GLU A 150 -13.30 -6.98 -19.83
CA GLU A 150 -13.04 -8.41 -19.95
C GLU A 150 -11.55 -8.71 -20.10
N GLN A 151 -10.80 -7.88 -20.84
CA GLN A 151 -9.36 -8.00 -20.92
C GLN A 151 -8.68 -7.92 -19.54
N GLN A 152 -9.11 -7.00 -18.66
CA GLN A 152 -8.54 -6.90 -17.31
C GLN A 152 -8.96 -8.07 -16.43
N ARG A 153 -10.20 -8.55 -16.53
CA ARG A 153 -10.68 -9.75 -15.83
C ARG A 153 -9.88 -10.98 -16.25
N GLN A 154 -9.64 -11.15 -17.54
CA GLN A 154 -8.81 -12.23 -18.07
C GLN A 154 -7.40 -12.16 -17.50
N GLY A 155 -6.78 -10.98 -17.41
CA GLY A 155 -5.46 -10.82 -16.79
C GLY A 155 -5.39 -11.32 -15.33
N MET A 156 -6.47 -11.18 -14.55
CA MET A 156 -6.55 -11.75 -13.20
C MET A 156 -6.68 -13.28 -13.22
N ARG A 157 -7.45 -13.84 -14.17
CA ARG A 157 -7.54 -15.30 -14.36
C ARG A 157 -6.19 -15.88 -14.79
N ASP A 158 -5.47 -15.18 -15.66
CA ASP A 158 -4.13 -15.56 -16.12
C ASP A 158 -3.12 -15.55 -14.95
N MET A 159 -3.21 -14.57 -14.04
CA MET A 159 -2.39 -14.55 -12.82
C MET A 159 -2.62 -15.81 -11.96
N VAL A 160 -3.87 -16.23 -11.78
CA VAL A 160 -4.18 -17.47 -11.04
C VAL A 160 -3.64 -18.68 -11.79
N ALA A 161 -3.87 -18.77 -13.10
CA ALA A 161 -3.37 -19.89 -13.92
C ALA A 161 -1.84 -19.98 -13.87
N TYR A 162 -1.14 -18.84 -13.91
CA TYR A 162 0.30 -18.78 -13.74
C TYR A 162 0.73 -19.29 -12.36
N ALA A 163 0.09 -18.83 -11.28
CA ALA A 163 0.39 -19.29 -9.93
C ALA A 163 0.12 -20.79 -9.75
N GLN A 164 -0.92 -21.33 -10.41
CA GLN A 164 -1.20 -22.78 -10.41
C GLN A 164 -0.05 -23.55 -11.08
N ALA A 165 0.38 -23.09 -12.26
CA ALA A 165 1.46 -23.71 -13.03
C ALA A 165 2.82 -23.67 -12.31
N HIS A 166 3.05 -22.66 -11.45
CA HIS A 166 4.31 -22.46 -10.71
C HIS A 166 4.15 -22.69 -9.20
N SER A 167 3.14 -23.45 -8.78
CA SER A 167 2.80 -23.64 -7.37
C SER A 167 3.96 -24.18 -6.53
N ALA A 168 4.73 -25.14 -7.05
CA ALA A 168 5.91 -25.68 -6.37
C ALA A 168 7.01 -24.62 -6.13
N GLU A 169 7.20 -23.68 -7.07
CA GLU A 169 8.19 -22.60 -6.92
C GLU A 169 7.74 -21.58 -5.87
N LEU A 170 6.44 -21.25 -5.86
CA LEU A 170 5.85 -20.38 -4.86
C LEU A 170 5.95 -21.00 -3.45
N ASP A 171 5.65 -22.28 -3.31
CA ASP A 171 5.78 -23.00 -2.04
C ASP A 171 7.23 -23.03 -1.54
N ALA A 172 8.18 -23.32 -2.44
CA ALA A 172 9.60 -23.30 -2.11
C ALA A 172 10.07 -21.90 -1.65
N ARG A 173 9.58 -20.84 -2.29
CA ARG A 173 9.89 -19.46 -1.91
C ARG A 173 9.28 -19.09 -0.56
N HIS A 174 8.04 -19.48 -0.28
CA HIS A 174 7.45 -19.25 1.05
C HIS A 174 8.23 -19.94 2.15
N ALA A 175 8.69 -21.17 1.91
CA ALA A 175 9.55 -21.89 2.86
C ALA A 175 10.90 -21.18 3.07
N GLU A 176 11.45 -20.55 2.02
CA GLU A 176 12.66 -19.72 2.13
C GLU A 176 12.42 -18.48 2.99
N LEU A 177 11.37 -17.70 2.71
CA LEU A 177 11.00 -16.51 3.49
C LEU A 177 10.76 -16.84 4.96
N ALA A 178 10.03 -17.92 5.24
CA ALA A 178 9.77 -18.35 6.60
C ALA A 178 11.07 -18.67 7.37
N ARG A 179 12.07 -19.24 6.67
CA ARG A 179 13.41 -19.47 7.24
C ARG A 179 14.18 -18.17 7.46
N GLU A 180 14.10 -17.23 6.51
CA GLU A 180 14.72 -15.90 6.66
C GLU A 180 14.13 -15.15 7.86
N ASP A 181 12.80 -15.14 8.00
CA ASP A 181 12.11 -14.48 9.10
C ASP A 181 12.41 -15.14 10.45
N ALA A 182 12.45 -16.48 10.49
CA ALA A 182 12.89 -17.21 11.68
C ALA A 182 14.34 -16.90 12.06
N ALA A 183 15.24 -16.76 11.08
CA ALA A 183 16.64 -16.40 11.31
C ALA A 183 16.80 -14.97 11.86
N ARG A 184 15.86 -14.05 11.54
CA ARG A 184 15.80 -12.70 12.12
C ARG A 184 15.20 -12.67 13.54
N GLY A 185 14.91 -13.83 14.13
CA GLY A 185 14.27 -13.91 15.45
C GLY A 185 12.82 -13.43 15.46
N GLY A 186 12.17 -13.38 14.30
CA GLY A 186 10.79 -12.93 14.16
C GLY A 186 10.58 -11.42 14.35
N ASP A 187 11.65 -10.61 14.44
CA ASP A 187 11.53 -9.16 14.46
C ASP A 187 11.48 -8.62 13.02
N PRO A 188 10.31 -8.14 12.54
CA PRO A 188 10.18 -7.64 11.18
C PRO A 188 10.95 -6.33 10.96
N TYR A 189 11.46 -5.70 12.03
CA TYR A 189 12.22 -4.46 11.98
C TYR A 189 13.70 -4.65 12.33
N GLY A 190 14.20 -5.88 12.23
CA GLY A 190 15.64 -6.14 12.27
C GLY A 190 16.35 -5.55 11.05
N GLY A 191 17.49 -4.88 11.25
CA GLY A 191 18.30 -4.29 10.18
C GLY A 191 17.73 -2.98 9.61
N GLU A 192 17.90 -2.77 8.31
CA GLU A 192 17.39 -1.61 7.58
C GLU A 192 16.28 -2.01 6.62
N GLY A 193 15.24 -1.19 6.49
CA GLY A 193 14.16 -1.45 5.55
C GLY A 193 13.12 -0.34 5.45
N GLY A 194 12.10 -0.58 4.62
CA GLY A 194 11.01 0.35 4.33
C GLY A 194 11.05 0.93 2.92
N ALA A 195 10.25 1.98 2.70
CA ALA A 195 10.05 2.59 1.39
C ALA A 195 11.27 3.44 0.97
N LEU A 196 12.10 2.94 0.04
CA LEU A 196 13.28 3.63 -0.49
C LEU A 196 13.01 5.02 -1.09
N PHE A 197 11.81 5.24 -1.64
CA PHE A 197 11.41 6.51 -2.28
C PHE A 197 10.43 7.32 -1.44
N GLY A 198 10.22 6.90 -0.19
CA GLY A 198 9.20 7.42 0.71
C GLY A 198 7.76 7.09 0.29
N MET A 199 6.81 7.26 1.20
CA MET A 199 5.39 7.03 0.94
C MET A 199 4.85 8.02 -0.08
N PRO A 200 4.06 7.61 -1.08
CA PRO A 200 3.30 8.50 -1.95
C PRO A 200 2.46 9.50 -1.14
N GLN A 201 2.32 10.72 -1.65
CA GLN A 201 1.60 11.79 -0.94
C GLN A 201 0.18 11.36 -0.56
N GLU A 202 -0.49 10.55 -1.40
CA GLU A 202 -1.86 10.08 -1.26
C GLU A 202 -2.05 9.21 0.00
N LEU A 203 -0.98 8.54 0.46
CA LEU A 203 -0.96 7.71 1.67
C LEU A 203 -0.63 8.48 2.94
N LEU A 204 -0.15 9.71 2.82
CA LEU A 204 0.21 10.51 3.99
C LEU A 204 -1.04 10.99 4.72
N THR A 205 -1.00 10.87 6.04
CA THR A 205 -2.00 11.44 6.93
C THR A 205 -1.59 12.85 7.35
N GLN A 206 -2.56 13.64 7.82
CA GLN A 206 -2.27 14.97 8.34
C GLN A 206 -1.39 14.86 9.60
N TYR A 207 -0.39 15.74 9.67
CA TYR A 207 0.46 15.87 10.84
C TYR A 207 -0.34 16.48 11.99
N ASP A 208 -0.42 15.73 13.09
CA ASP A 208 -0.98 16.18 14.35
C ASP A 208 0.07 15.99 15.44
N PRO A 209 0.68 17.09 15.96
CA PRO A 209 1.70 16.99 16.98
C PRO A 209 1.16 16.39 18.29
N THR A 210 -0.15 16.48 18.56
CA THR A 210 -0.75 15.99 19.80
C THR A 210 -0.74 14.46 19.87
N ARG A 211 -0.71 13.76 18.72
CA ARG A 211 -0.56 12.29 18.66
C ARG A 211 0.70 11.79 19.34
N PHE A 212 1.76 12.60 19.38
CA PHE A 212 3.05 12.21 19.95
C PHE A 212 3.19 12.57 21.43
N ALA A 213 2.26 13.36 21.99
CA ALA A 213 2.33 13.84 23.38
C ALA A 213 2.21 12.70 24.41
N ALA A 214 1.61 11.57 24.03
CA ALA A 214 1.51 10.38 24.87
C ALA A 214 2.84 9.61 25.02
N PHE A 215 3.80 9.81 24.11
CA PHE A 215 5.05 9.07 24.10
C PHE A 215 6.08 9.68 25.05
N ARG A 216 6.57 8.87 25.98
CA ARG A 216 7.48 9.27 27.05
C ARG A 216 8.81 8.53 26.93
N PRO A 217 9.93 9.23 26.66
CA PRO A 217 11.26 8.62 26.68
C PRO A 217 11.54 7.92 28.02
N GLY A 218 12.15 6.73 27.95
CA GLY A 218 12.43 5.88 29.10
C GLY A 218 11.24 5.06 29.60
N VAL A 219 10.03 5.27 29.06
CA VAL A 219 8.80 4.58 29.50
C VAL A 219 8.12 3.88 28.35
N THR A 220 7.80 4.61 27.27
CA THR A 220 7.06 4.06 26.14
C THR A 220 7.88 2.99 25.41
N THR A 221 7.26 1.85 25.17
CA THR A 221 7.85 0.71 24.48
C THR A 221 7.62 0.79 22.98
N ARG A 222 8.44 0.05 22.22
CA ARG A 222 8.25 -0.14 20.77
C ARG A 222 6.87 -0.67 20.42
N ALA A 223 6.35 -1.62 21.21
CA ALA A 223 5.05 -2.22 20.97
C ALA A 223 3.91 -1.19 21.10
N GLU A 224 3.98 -0.31 22.09
CA GLU A 224 2.99 0.77 22.27
C GLU A 224 3.05 1.78 21.11
N VAL A 225 4.23 2.14 20.63
CA VAL A 225 4.37 3.01 19.44
C VAL A 225 3.77 2.35 18.21
N LEU A 226 4.08 1.08 17.96
CA LEU A 226 3.52 0.33 16.82
C LEU A 226 2.01 0.19 16.92
N SER A 227 1.47 0.00 18.13
CA SER A 227 0.03 -0.03 18.35
C SER A 227 -0.64 1.32 18.08
N ALA A 228 0.04 2.43 18.37
CA ALA A 228 -0.52 3.77 18.25
C ALA A 228 -0.35 4.37 16.85
N LEU A 229 0.80 4.16 16.21
CA LEU A 229 1.15 4.75 14.92
C LEU A 229 1.07 3.76 13.75
N GLY A 230 0.93 2.47 14.04
CA GLY A 230 1.09 1.42 13.05
C GLY A 230 2.55 1.25 12.63
N ARG A 231 2.71 0.56 11.50
CA ARG A 231 4.01 0.21 10.93
C ARG A 231 4.75 1.45 10.41
N PRO A 232 6.05 1.59 10.70
CA PRO A 232 6.85 2.69 10.16
C PRO A 232 7.02 2.61 8.64
N GLU A 233 7.22 3.76 8.03
CA GLU A 233 7.55 3.89 6.61
C GLU A 233 8.96 3.37 6.30
N TYR A 234 9.89 3.66 7.20
CA TYR A 234 11.26 3.15 7.15
C TYR A 234 11.79 2.87 8.54
N TRP A 235 12.76 1.97 8.63
CA TRP A 235 13.48 1.67 9.85
C TRP A 235 14.96 1.44 9.58
N SER A 236 15.77 1.72 10.60
CA SER A 236 17.19 1.37 10.62
C SER A 236 17.58 0.94 12.03
N ASN A 237 18.35 -0.15 12.10
CA ASN A 237 18.92 -0.70 13.31
C ASN A 237 20.45 -0.73 13.16
N ASP A 238 21.13 0.18 13.85
CA ASP A 238 22.58 0.35 13.82
C ASP A 238 23.30 -0.50 14.89
N GLY A 239 22.56 -1.37 15.58
CA GLY A 239 23.06 -2.17 16.70
C GLY A 239 23.21 -1.39 18.02
N ALA A 240 23.11 -0.06 18.03
CA ALA A 240 23.00 0.75 19.24
C ALA A 240 21.54 1.04 19.60
N GLY A 241 20.67 1.13 18.59
CA GLY A 241 19.25 1.33 18.75
C GLY A 241 18.49 1.09 17.44
N LEU A 242 17.18 1.30 17.53
CA LEU A 242 16.27 1.18 16.40
C LEU A 242 15.63 2.54 16.14
N THR A 243 15.59 2.98 14.90
CA THR A 243 14.87 4.20 14.51
C THR A 243 13.74 3.84 13.58
N PHE A 244 12.54 4.36 13.89
CA PHE A 244 11.37 4.35 13.02
C PHE A 244 11.15 5.72 12.41
N GLY A 245 10.81 5.75 11.14
CA GLY A 245 10.44 6.95 10.40
C GLY A 245 8.99 6.93 9.94
N TYR A 246 8.33 8.07 10.06
CA TYR A 246 6.95 8.28 9.63
C TYR A 246 6.85 9.63 8.90
N SER A 247 6.25 9.65 7.71
CA SER A 247 5.94 10.89 6.99
C SER A 247 4.48 11.33 7.17
N TYR A 248 4.26 12.63 7.20
CA TYR A 248 2.95 13.26 7.34
C TYR A 248 2.83 14.48 6.41
N LEU A 249 1.60 14.94 6.20
CA LEU A 249 1.31 16.22 5.55
C LEU A 249 1.09 17.31 6.60
N ARG A 250 1.90 18.35 6.56
CA ARG A 250 1.70 19.58 7.34
C ARG A 250 1.05 20.63 6.45
N LEU A 251 -0.08 21.17 6.91
CA LEU A 251 -0.66 22.39 6.37
C LEU A 251 -0.09 23.56 7.18
N THR A 252 0.62 24.47 6.54
CA THR A 252 0.97 25.76 7.17
C THR A 252 -0.07 26.81 6.81
N ASP A 253 -0.17 27.90 7.57
CA ASP A 253 -1.15 28.97 7.29
C ASP A 253 -1.03 29.52 5.85
N VAL A 254 0.21 29.63 5.36
CA VAL A 254 0.50 30.06 3.97
C VAL A 254 0.12 28.96 2.99
N SER A 255 0.41 27.70 3.30
CA SER A 255 0.14 26.57 2.41
C SER A 255 -1.37 26.29 2.28
N ALA A 256 -2.12 26.43 3.37
CA ALA A 256 -3.57 26.30 3.40
C ALA A 256 -4.25 27.33 2.49
N ALA A 257 -3.73 28.56 2.44
CA ALA A 257 -4.26 29.63 1.59
C ALA A 257 -4.08 29.39 0.08
N ILE A 258 -3.11 28.56 -0.32
CA ILE A 258 -2.81 28.25 -1.72
C ILE A 258 -2.95 26.76 -2.07
N GLY A 259 -3.53 25.95 -1.18
CA GLY A 259 -3.73 24.51 -1.37
C GLY A 259 -2.43 23.70 -1.45
N MET A 260 -1.32 24.22 -0.92
CA MET A 260 -0.06 23.49 -0.80
C MET A 260 -0.02 22.72 0.52
N SER A 261 0.71 21.60 0.53
CA SER A 261 0.99 20.81 1.73
C SER A 261 2.46 20.48 1.76
N GLU A 262 3.07 20.56 2.93
CA GLU A 262 4.47 20.21 3.14
C GLU A 262 4.56 18.77 3.67
N ARG A 263 5.48 17.97 3.13
CA ARG A 263 5.82 16.69 3.74
C ARG A 263 6.74 16.95 4.93
N VAL A 264 6.35 16.45 6.10
CA VAL A 264 7.17 16.45 7.31
C VAL A 264 7.47 15.03 7.76
N GLN A 265 8.62 14.83 8.41
CA GLN A 265 9.04 13.54 8.93
C GLN A 265 9.10 13.57 10.46
N VAL A 266 8.67 12.47 11.07
CA VAL A 266 8.82 12.19 12.50
C VAL A 266 9.69 10.96 12.65
N SER A 267 10.70 11.05 13.52
CA SER A 267 11.55 9.91 13.88
C SER A 267 11.28 9.46 15.32
N ILE A 268 11.16 8.15 15.52
CA ILE A 268 10.99 7.54 16.84
C ILE A 268 12.19 6.63 17.10
N VAL A 269 12.98 6.93 18.12
CA VAL A 269 14.24 6.23 18.39
C VAL A 269 14.12 5.39 19.66
N PHE A 270 14.55 4.15 19.61
CA PHE A 270 14.53 3.18 20.70
C PHE A 270 15.95 2.72 21.05
N ASN A 271 16.17 2.37 22.32
CA ASN A 271 17.38 1.65 22.73
C ASN A 271 17.27 0.14 22.44
N ARG A 272 18.32 -0.62 22.76
CA ARG A 272 18.34 -2.09 22.62
C ARG A 272 17.28 -2.84 23.42
N ALA A 273 16.75 -2.23 24.49
CA ALA A 273 15.65 -2.79 25.28
C ALA A 273 14.27 -2.48 24.68
N ASN A 274 14.20 -1.95 23.45
CA ASN A 274 12.97 -1.52 22.78
C ASN A 274 12.19 -0.47 23.57
N VAL A 275 12.89 0.38 24.33
CA VAL A 275 12.31 1.51 25.06
C VAL A 275 12.67 2.80 24.33
N LEU A 276 11.68 3.66 24.14
CA LEU A 276 11.79 4.96 23.49
C LEU A 276 12.85 5.81 24.17
N THR A 277 13.73 6.43 23.40
CA THR A 277 14.75 7.37 23.87
C THR A 277 14.51 8.78 23.35
N ARG A 278 13.92 8.93 22.16
CA ARG A 278 13.69 10.22 21.53
C ARG A 278 12.54 10.19 20.53
N VAL A 279 11.77 11.26 20.50
CA VAL A 279 10.83 11.61 19.42
C VAL A 279 11.40 12.83 18.70
N GLY A 280 11.85 12.66 17.46
CA GLY A 280 12.29 13.76 16.60
C GLY A 280 11.11 14.31 15.81
N LEU A 281 10.56 15.43 16.27
CA LEU A 281 9.48 16.15 15.60
C LEU A 281 10.05 17.14 14.55
N PRO A 282 9.31 17.44 13.48
CA PRO A 282 9.72 18.45 12.51
C PRO A 282 9.87 19.83 13.18
N SER A 283 10.86 20.61 12.75
CA SER A 283 11.03 21.99 13.21
C SER A 283 9.81 22.82 12.83
N GLY A 284 9.34 23.65 13.77
CA GLY A 284 8.23 24.60 13.59
C GLY A 284 8.53 25.67 12.56
#